data_AF-A0A7Y0X6E0-F1
#
_entry.id   AF-A0A7Y0X6E0-F1
#
_cell.length_a   1.000
_cell.length_b   1.000
_cell.length_c   1.000
_cell.angle_alpha   90.00
_cell.angle_beta   90.00
_cell.angle_gamma   90.00
#
_symmetry.space_group_name_H-M   'P 1'
#
loop_
_entity.id
_entity.type
_entity.pdbx_description
1 polymer ?
#
loop_
_entity_poly.entity_id
_entity_poly.type
_entity_poly.pdbx_seq_one_letter_code
_entity_poly.pdbx_strand_id
1 'polypeptide(L)' 'DPFAFRGLEAIPWEDNFSNSAYFSFVTLTTLGYGDISPVTPIAKTLVYLESVVGVFYMAVVVSSLVSSNLGRNTAR' A
#
# COMPACT_ATOMS: atom_id res chain seq x y z
N ASP A 1 18.91 -0.05 -4.71
CA ASP A 1 19.80 0.92 -4.05
C ASP A 1 19.54 0.81 -2.55
N PRO A 2 20.55 0.47 -1.74
CA PRO A 2 20.41 0.33 -0.27
C PRO A 2 19.93 1.61 0.43
N PHE A 3 20.07 2.79 -0.18
CA PHE A 3 19.64 4.08 0.37
C PHE A 3 18.37 4.64 -0.29
N ALA A 4 17.59 3.79 -0.98
CA ALA A 4 16.37 4.21 -1.65
C ALA A 4 15.28 4.75 -0.70
N PHE A 5 15.27 4.26 0.54
CA PHE A 5 14.32 4.62 1.59
C PHE A 5 15.07 5.05 2.84
N ARG A 6 14.58 6.11 3.49
CA ARG A 6 15.01 6.52 4.81
C ARG A 6 14.19 5.77 5.85
N GLY A 7 14.84 5.29 6.91
CA GLY A 7 14.18 4.52 7.97
C GLY A 7 14.16 3.00 7.74
N LEU A 8 14.61 2.53 6.57
CA LEU A 8 14.90 1.12 6.33
C LEU A 8 16.40 0.87 6.51
N GLU A 9 16.74 -0.13 7.34
CA GLU A 9 18.11 -0.60 7.46
C GLU A 9 18.45 -1.54 6.30
N ALA A 10 19.70 -1.58 5.86
CA ALA A 10 20.16 -2.49 4.80
C ALA A 10 20.40 -3.92 5.34
N ILE A 11 19.37 -4.49 5.97
CA ILE A 11 19.33 -5.86 6.48
C ILE A 11 18.80 -6.83 5.40
N PRO A 12 18.94 -8.17 5.56
CA PRO A 12 18.38 -9.14 4.64
C PRO A 12 16.91 -8.85 4.33
N TRP A 13 16.50 -9.09 3.08
CA TRP A 13 15.17 -8.72 2.60
C TRP A 13 14.05 -9.40 3.40
N GLU A 14 14.30 -10.57 3.98
CA GLU A 14 13.35 -11.32 4.81
C GLU A 14 12.96 -10.52 6.05
N ASP A 15 13.95 -9.94 6.73
CA ASP A 15 13.75 -9.11 7.92
C ASP A 15 13.15 -7.75 7.55
N ASN A 16 13.51 -7.23 6.38
CA ASN A 16 12.99 -5.97 5.84
C ASN A 16 11.58 -6.06 5.25
N PHE A 17 11.07 -7.26 4.98
CA PHE A 17 9.76 -7.45 4.38
C PHE A 17 8.65 -6.88 5.25
N SER A 18 8.73 -7.11 6.57
CA SER A 18 7.74 -6.59 7.53
C SER A 18 7.70 -5.05 7.52
N ASN A 19 8.86 -4.40 7.55
CA ASN A 19 8.96 -2.95 7.53
C ASN A 19 8.47 -2.36 6.20
N SER A 20 8.77 -3.03 5.09
CA SER A 20 8.30 -2.63 3.76
C SER A 20 6.78 -2.77 3.63
N ALA A 21 6.21 -3.88 4.11
CA ALA A 21 4.77 -4.11 4.14
C ALA A 21 4.04 -3.11 5.05
N TYR A 22 4.64 -2.77 6.20
CA TYR A 22 4.14 -1.72 7.08
C TYR A 22 4.11 -0.35 6.36
N PHE A 23 5.19 0.03 5.68
CA PHE A 23 5.24 1.27 4.90
C PHE A 23 4.17 1.29 3.79
N SER A 24 4.02 0.19 3.05
CA SER A 24 2.96 0.01 2.06
C SER A 24 1.57 0.20 2.67
N PHE A 25 1.29 -0.44 3.80
CA PHE A 25 0.00 -0.34 4.48
C PHE A 25 -0.29 1.08 4.95
N VAL A 26 0.68 1.75 5.58
CA VAL A 26 0.59 3.15 6.04
C VAL A 26 0.35 4.11 4.87
N THR A 27 0.98 3.84 3.72
CA THR A 27 0.79 4.64 2.49
C THR A 27 -0.59 4.41 1.88
N LEU A 28 -1.01 3.15 1.75
CA LEU A 28 -2.31 2.75 1.20
C LEU A 28 -3.49 3.28 2.02
N THR A 29 -3.34 3.29 3.35
CA THR A 29 -4.34 3.82 4.28
C THR A 29 -4.25 5.34 4.45
N THR A 30 -3.30 6.00 3.77
CA THR A 30 -3.05 7.44 3.86
C THR A 30 -2.68 7.94 5.26
N LEU A 31 -2.20 7.05 6.15
CA LEU A 31 -1.77 7.39 7.51
C LEU A 31 -0.51 8.26 7.50
N GLY A 32 0.49 7.88 6.71
CA GLY A 32 1.70 8.67 6.48
C GLY A 32 2.50 9.07 7.73
N TYR A 33 2.79 8.13 8.64
CA TYR A 33 3.56 8.42 9.87
C TYR A 33 4.94 9.05 9.64
N GLY A 34 5.55 8.83 8.47
CA GLY A 34 6.80 9.47 8.06
C GLY A 34 8.06 8.85 8.68
N ASP A 35 7.92 7.73 9.36
CA ASP A 35 8.99 6.88 9.88
C ASP A 35 9.81 6.23 8.74
N ILE A 36 9.14 5.76 7.69
CA ILE A 36 9.76 5.29 6.45
C ILE A 36 9.36 6.22 5.30
N SER A 37 10.34 6.67 4.51
CA SER A 37 10.07 7.56 3.37
C SER A 37 10.98 7.30 2.17
N PRO A 38 10.46 7.38 0.93
CA PRO A 38 11.27 7.23 -0.28
C PRO A 38 12.17 8.47 -0.49
N VAL A 39 13.48 8.24 -0.62
CA VAL A 39 14.47 9.30 -0.83
C VAL A 39 14.79 9.44 -2.31
N THR A 40 14.97 8.32 -3.01
CA THR A 40 15.36 8.34 -4.42
C THR A 40 14.19 8.68 -5.34
N PRO A 41 14.43 9.37 -6.48
CA PRO A 41 13.37 9.70 -7.43
C PRO A 41 12.61 8.48 -7.94
N ILE A 42 13.32 7.36 -8.15
CA ILE A 42 12.73 6.10 -8.61
C ILE A 42 11.81 5.51 -7.53
N ALA A 43 12.24 5.50 -6.26
CA ALA A 43 11.39 5.03 -5.16
C ALA A 43 10.12 5.89 -5.01
N LYS A 44 10.24 7.22 -5.14
CA LYS A 44 9.07 8.12 -5.08
C LYS A 44 8.04 7.79 -6.16
N THR A 45 8.48 7.57 -7.40
CA THR A 45 7.58 7.19 -8.50
C THR A 45 6.89 5.85 -8.24
N LEU A 46 7.60 4.87 -7.69
CA LEU A 46 7.00 3.58 -7.32
C LEU A 46 5.94 3.72 -6.23
N VAL A 47 6.21 4.51 -5.19
CA VAL A 47 5.25 4.79 -4.11
C VAL A 47 4.02 5.53 -4.63
N TYR A 48 4.19 6.46 -5.58
CA TYR A 48 3.05 7.11 -6.24
C TYR A 48 2.20 6.10 -7.01
N LEU A 49 2.81 5.23 -7.81
CA LEU A 49 2.08 4.19 -8.53
C LEU A 49 1.37 3.22 -7.59
N GLU A 50 2.04 2.80 -6.52
CA GLU A 50 1.46 1.95 -5.47
C GLU A 50 0.22 2.59 -4.84
N SER A 51 0.30 3.88 -4.47
CA SER A 51 -0.83 4.59 -3.87
C SER A 51 -2.04 4.66 -4.81
N VAL A 52 -1.81 4.91 -6.11
CA VAL A 52 -2.88 4.95 -7.12
C VAL A 52 -3.52 3.58 -7.29
N VAL A 53 -2.71 2.53 -7.50
CA VAL A 53 -3.21 1.15 -7.65
C VAL A 53 -3.97 0.69 -6.41
N GLY A 54 -3.47 1.04 -5.23
CA GLY A 54 -4.08 0.74 -3.95
C GLY A 54 -5.49 1.28 -3.78
N VAL A 55 -5.67 2.56 -4.10
CA VAL A 55 -6.99 3.21 -4.04
C VAL A 55 -7.97 2.55 -5.00
N PHE A 56 -7.54 2.25 -6.24
CA PHE A 56 -8.38 1.53 -7.20
C PHE A 56 -8.75 0.13 -6.71
N TYR A 57 -7.79 -0.61 -6.14
CA TYR A 57 -8.05 -1.94 -5.60
C TYR A 57 -9.12 -1.90 -4.49
N MET A 58 -8.98 -0.99 -3.52
CA MET A 58 -9.96 -0.85 -2.43
C MET A 58 -11.35 -0.48 -2.98
N ALA A 59 -11.43 0.41 -3.97
CA ALA A 59 -12.70 0.78 -4.60
C ALA A 59 -13.38 -0.42 -5.29
N VAL A 60 -12.62 -1.24 -6.03
CA VAL A 60 -13.14 -2.44 -6.72
C VAL A 60 -13.62 -3.48 -5.71
N VAL A 61 -12.86 -3.73 -4.64
CA VAL A 61 -13.24 -4.67 -3.58
C VAL A 61 -14.54 -4.23 -2.90
N VAL A 62 -14.65 -2.95 -2.51
CA VAL A 62 -15.87 -2.42 -1.89
C VAL A 62 -17.06 -2.50 -2.84
N SER A 63 -16.90 -2.12 -4.11
CA SER A 63 -17.95 -2.23 -5.13
C SER A 63 -18.43 -3.67 -5.31
N SER A 64 -17.50 -4.62 -5.38
CA SER A 64 -17.81 -6.05 -5.53
C SER A 64 -18.57 -6.61 -4.32
N LEU A 65 -18.18 -6.19 -3.11
CA LEU A 65 -18.88 -6.56 -1.87
C LEU A 65 -20.29 -5.97 -1.82
N VAL A 66 -20.46 -4.70 -2.17
CA VAL A 66 -21.77 -4.04 -2.20
C VAL A 66 -22.67 -4.69 -3.25
N SER A 67 -22.18 -4.92 -4.47
CA SER A 67 -22.91 -5.61 -5.53
C SER A 67 -23.36 -7.01 -5.09
N SER A 68 -22.48 -7.74 -4.39
CA SER A 68 -22.80 -9.07 -3.85
C SER A 68 -23.88 -9.02 -2.76
N ASN A 69 -23.85 -8.01 -1.90
CA ASN A 69 -24.88 -7.84 -0.86
C ASN A 69 -26.23 -7.39 -1.44
N LEU A 70 -26.23 -6.53 -2.46
CA LEU A 70 -27.45 -6.15 -3.18
C LEU A 70 -28.08 -7.36 -3.87
N GLY A 71 -27.28 -8.19 -4.56
CA GLY A 71 -27.77 -9.42 -5.19
C GLY A 71 -28.37 -10.43 -4.19
N ARG A 72 -27.85 -10.49 -2.96
CA ARG A 72 -28.41 -11.33 -1.88
C ARG A 72 -29.72 -10.78 -1.30
N ASN A 73 -29.92 -9.46 -1.29
CA ASN A 73 -31.11 -8.82 -0.75
C ASN A 73 -32.29 -8.82 -1.73
N THR A 74 -32.05 -8.80 -3.05
CA THR A 74 -33.12 -8.89 -4.05
C THR A 74 -33.64 -10.32 -4.25
N ALA A 75 -32.88 -11.33 -3.83
CA ALA A 75 -33.28 -12.75 -3.88
C ALA A 75 -34.05 -13.24 -2.63
N ARG A 76 -34.29 -12.35 -1.64
CA ARG A 76 -35.14 -12.59 -0.47
C ARG A 76 -36.46 -11.86 -0.63
#